data_AF-A0A6M8WDV8-F1
#
_entry.id   AF-A0A6M8WDV8-F1
#
_cell.length_a   1.000
_cell.length_b   1.000
_cell.length_c   1.000
_cell.angle_alpha   90.00
_cell.angle_beta   90.00
_cell.angle_gamma   90.00
#
_symmetry.space_group_name_H-M   'P 1'
#
loop_
_entity.id
_entity.type
_entity.pdbx_description
1 polymer ?
#
loop_
_entity_poly.entity_id
_entity_poly.type
_entity_poly.pdbx_seq_one_letter_code
_entity_poly.pdbx_strand_id
1 'polypeptide(L)'
;MKEQISVKVSELVDMGWRPCAATETTASLTTRGPFNWWLFVIILLLFPVVGGLLYLAFWLATSRVTIFVFEKDGEIQTSGDSWMVRLQMARREAFVQEQRQIKEQGFWKVMWPKVLLMAIMIGLWVLLLVWIF
;
A
#
# COMPACT_ATOMS: atom_id res chain seq x y z
N MET A 1 2.23 -21.02 18.82
CA MET A 1 1.36 -20.14 18.00
C MET A 1 0.39 -21.03 17.24
N LYS A 2 -0.92 -20.75 17.30
CA LYS A 2 -1.90 -21.56 16.56
C LYS A 2 -1.69 -21.48 15.05
N GLU A 3 -1.92 -22.59 14.36
CA GLU A 3 -1.64 -22.76 12.92
C GLU A 3 -2.35 -21.72 12.05
N GLN A 4 -3.61 -21.43 12.37
CA GLN A 4 -4.42 -20.43 11.67
C GLN A 4 -3.87 -19.00 11.77
N ILE A 5 -3.34 -18.61 12.94
CA ILE A 5 -2.70 -17.30 13.14
C ILE A 5 -1.38 -17.24 12.38
N SER A 6 -0.61 -18.33 12.42
CA SER A 6 0.66 -18.44 11.69
C SER A 6 0.47 -18.26 10.18
N VAL A 7 -0.54 -18.91 9.59
CA VAL A 7 -0.89 -18.76 8.16
C VAL A 7 -1.28 -17.31 7.85
N LYS A 8 -2.09 -16.66 8.69
CA LYS A 8 -2.51 -15.28 8.45
C LYS A 8 -1.36 -14.29 8.58
N VAL A 9 -0.47 -14.50 9.56
CA VAL A 9 0.75 -13.71 9.73
C VAL A 9 1.67 -13.89 8.52
N SER A 10 1.86 -15.13 8.04
CA SER A 10 2.66 -15.40 6.85
C SER A 10 2.12 -14.68 5.61
N GLU A 11 0.79 -14.73 5.39
CA GLU A 11 0.15 -14.01 4.28
C GLU A 11 0.38 -12.50 4.36
N LEU A 12 0.28 -11.90 5.56
CA LEU A 12 0.53 -10.48 5.76
C LEU A 12 2.01 -10.12 5.60
N VAL A 13 2.92 -11.01 6.02
CA VAL A 13 4.36 -10.86 5.80
C VAL A 13 4.69 -10.86 4.31
N ASP A 14 4.09 -11.76 3.52
CA ASP A 14 4.23 -11.78 2.06
C ASP A 14 3.70 -10.49 1.41
N MET A 15 2.69 -9.85 2.02
CA MET A 15 2.19 -8.53 1.61
C MET A 15 3.08 -7.35 2.07
N GLY A 16 4.22 -7.63 2.71
CA GLY A 16 5.21 -6.63 3.11
C GLY A 16 5.04 -6.09 4.54
N TRP A 17 4.19 -6.71 5.36
CA TRP A 17 4.07 -6.37 6.78
C TRP A 17 5.22 -6.99 7.58
N ARG A 18 5.64 -6.29 8.65
CA ARG A 18 6.70 -6.72 9.56
C ARG A 18 6.09 -7.13 10.91
N PRO A 19 6.34 -8.36 11.39
CA PRO A 19 5.88 -8.77 12.71
C PRO A 19 6.68 -8.02 13.79
N CYS A 20 5.98 -7.41 14.75
CA CYS A 20 6.60 -6.66 15.85
C CYS A 20 6.57 -7.45 17.17
N ALA A 21 5.45 -8.09 17.48
CA ALA A 21 5.31 -8.95 18.65
C ALA A 21 4.32 -10.08 18.34
N ALA A 22 4.62 -11.29 18.80
CA ALA A 22 3.81 -12.48 18.57
C ALA A 22 3.72 -13.30 19.87
N THR A 23 2.51 -13.70 20.24
CA THR A 23 2.19 -14.64 21.33
C THR A 23 1.52 -15.87 20.75
N GLU A 24 1.10 -16.81 21.61
CA GLU A 24 0.47 -18.06 21.15
C GLU A 24 -0.87 -17.85 20.42
N THR A 25 -1.59 -16.79 20.77
CA THR A 25 -2.96 -16.45 20.31
C THR A 25 -3.08 -15.06 19.69
N THR A 26 -1.99 -14.30 19.57
CA THR A 26 -2.01 -12.92 19.07
C THR A 26 -0.74 -12.57 18.31
N ALA A 27 -0.84 -11.75 17.28
CA ALA A 27 0.30 -11.19 16.56
C ALA A 27 0.05 -9.72 16.22
N SER A 28 1.06 -8.88 16.37
CA SER A 28 1.06 -7.48 15.95
C SER A 28 1.99 -7.31 14.75
N LEU A 29 1.50 -6.65 13.71
CA LEU A 29 2.27 -6.38 12.49
C LEU A 29 2.24 -4.88 12.15
N THR A 30 3.30 -4.39 11.53
CA THR A 30 3.47 -3.00 11.11
C THR A 30 4.00 -2.92 9.68
N THR A 31 3.60 -1.90 8.90
CA THR A 31 3.97 -1.83 7.48
C THR A 31 5.29 -1.14 7.15
N ARG A 32 5.83 -0.21 7.95
CA ARG A 32 7.19 0.38 7.78
C ARG A 32 7.56 1.44 8.84
N GLY A 33 8.80 1.95 8.72
CA GLY A 33 9.66 2.55 9.75
C GLY A 33 9.16 3.81 10.50
N PRO A 34 9.87 4.20 11.58
CA PRO A 34 9.49 5.32 12.44
C PRO A 34 9.51 6.66 11.72
N PHE A 35 8.64 7.58 12.17
CA PHE A 35 8.74 9.00 11.85
C PHE A 35 10.16 9.49 12.17
N ASN A 36 10.91 9.91 11.16
CA ASN A 36 12.24 10.45 11.38
C ASN A 36 12.12 11.93 11.74
N TRP A 37 11.94 12.20 13.04
CA TRP A 37 11.76 13.55 13.58
C TRP A 37 12.90 14.50 13.20
N TRP A 38 14.13 14.00 13.10
CA TRP A 38 15.27 14.80 12.67
C TRP A 38 15.18 15.24 11.21
N LEU A 39 14.74 14.34 10.31
CA LEU A 39 14.59 14.68 8.90
C LEU A 39 13.49 15.73 8.69
N PHE A 40 12.39 15.65 9.45
CA PHE A 40 11.33 16.66 9.44
C PHE A 40 11.85 18.04 9.84
N VAL A 41 12.61 18.11 10.95
CA VAL A 41 13.17 19.37 11.46
C VAL A 41 14.13 19.99 10.43
N ILE A 42 14.97 19.18 9.78
CA ILE A 42 15.88 19.63 8.72
C ILE A 42 15.12 20.20 7.53
N ILE A 43 14.06 19.51 7.08
CA ILE A 43 13.25 19.96 5.95
C ILE A 43 12.49 21.24 6.29
N LEU A 44 11.99 21.37 7.51
CA LEU A 44 11.27 22.57 7.96
C LEU A 44 12.22 23.78 8.09
N LEU A 45 13.48 23.56 8.47
CA LEU A 45 14.53 24.59 8.48
C LEU A 45 14.96 25.01 7.06
N LEU A 46 15.15 24.06 6.15
CA LEU A 46 15.65 24.34 4.79
C LEU A 46 14.55 24.81 3.83
N PHE A 47 13.32 24.32 4.01
CA PHE A 47 12.19 24.55 3.10
C PHE A 47 10.87 24.67 3.90
N PRO A 48 10.66 25.78 4.63
CA PRO A 48 9.64 25.90 5.68
C PRO A 48 8.19 25.75 5.20
N VAL A 49 7.90 26.10 3.94
CA VAL A 49 6.54 26.01 3.38
C VAL A 49 6.40 24.78 2.50
N VAL A 50 7.14 24.72 1.39
CA VAL A 50 6.99 23.67 0.38
C VAL A 50 7.54 22.33 0.88
N GLY A 51 8.72 22.31 1.49
CA GLY A 51 9.32 21.08 1.99
C GLY A 51 8.55 20.51 3.18
N GLY A 52 8.12 21.38 4.10
CA GLY A 52 7.24 21.00 5.21
C GLY A 52 5.96 20.32 4.74
N LEU A 53 5.23 20.94 3.79
CA LEU A 53 3.99 20.37 3.24
C LEU A 53 4.24 19.05 2.47
N LEU A 54 5.27 18.99 1.63
CA LEU A 54 5.60 17.77 0.89
C LEU A 54 6.02 16.62 1.83
N TYR A 55 6.76 16.93 2.89
CA TYR A 55 7.15 15.94 3.88
C TYR A 55 5.96 15.50 4.74
N LEU A 56 5.05 16.41 5.08
CA LEU A 56 3.83 16.07 5.79
C LEU A 56 2.92 15.15 4.95
N ALA A 57 2.79 15.45 3.65
CA ALA A 57 2.06 14.61 2.70
C ALA A 57 2.74 13.24 2.52
N PHE A 58 4.06 13.22 2.36
CA PHE A 58 4.86 12.00 2.32
C PHE A 58 4.69 11.18 3.61
N TRP A 59 4.67 11.84 4.77
CA TRP A 59 4.47 11.18 6.05
C TRP A 59 3.06 10.62 6.20
N LEU A 60 2.01 11.38 5.88
CA LEU A 60 0.63 10.86 5.90
C LEU A 60 0.52 9.61 5.01
N ALA A 61 1.13 9.64 3.84
CA ALA A 61 1.20 8.52 2.92
C ALA A 61 2.05 7.33 3.43
N THR A 62 2.98 7.56 4.36
CA THR A 62 3.91 6.56 4.89
C THR A 62 3.73 6.30 6.40
N SER A 63 2.62 6.78 6.96
CA SER A 63 2.37 6.76 8.40
C SER A 63 2.26 5.32 8.91
N ARG A 64 2.66 5.10 10.16
CA ARG A 64 2.72 3.76 10.74
C ARG A 64 1.32 3.19 10.89
N VAL A 65 1.06 2.14 10.13
CA VAL A 65 -0.16 1.37 10.24
C VAL A 65 0.15 0.12 11.05
N THR A 66 -0.57 -0.06 12.16
CA THR A 66 -0.39 -1.20 13.06
C THR A 66 -1.67 -2.02 13.06
N ILE A 67 -1.53 -3.32 12.87
CA ILE A 67 -2.64 -4.26 12.95
C ILE A 67 -2.37 -5.31 14.01
N PHE A 68 -3.42 -5.69 14.71
CA PHE A 68 -3.42 -6.75 15.69
C PHE A 68 -4.28 -7.88 15.15
N VAL A 69 -3.67 -9.04 14.93
CA VAL A 69 -4.33 -10.29 14.57
C VAL A 69 -4.49 -11.08 15.85
N PHE A 70 -5.72 -11.40 16.24
CA PHE A 70 -6.00 -12.25 17.41
C PHE A 70 -7.10 -13.23 17.09
N GLU A 71 -7.07 -14.38 17.75
CA GLU A 71 -8.14 -15.36 17.65
C GLU A 71 -9.13 -15.14 18.80
N LYS A 72 -10.42 -15.03 18.47
CA LYS A 72 -11.51 -14.95 19.43
C LYS A 72 -12.60 -15.92 19.00
N ASP A 73 -12.99 -16.81 19.90
CA ASP A 73 -14.08 -17.78 19.71
C ASP A 73 -13.93 -18.67 18.45
N GLY A 74 -12.69 -19.02 18.07
CA GLY A 74 -12.39 -19.86 16.90
C GLY A 74 -12.34 -19.11 15.56
N GLU A 75 -12.55 -17.78 15.57
CA GLU A 75 -12.41 -16.93 14.38
C GLU A 75 -11.21 -15.98 14.51
N ILE A 76 -10.50 -15.77 13.40
CA ILE A 76 -9.40 -14.81 13.33
C ILE A 76 -9.98 -13.41 13.17
N GLN A 77 -9.82 -12.56 14.18
CA GLN A 77 -10.20 -11.16 14.11
C GLN A 77 -8.97 -10.26 13.91
N THR A 78 -9.19 -9.17 13.17
CA THR A 78 -8.19 -8.13 12.94
C THR A 78 -8.68 -6.83 13.55
N SER A 79 -7.88 -6.21 14.42
CA SER A 79 -8.16 -4.91 15.04
C SER A 79 -7.01 -3.92 14.76
N GLY A 80 -7.31 -2.62 14.91
CA GLY A 80 -6.46 -1.51 14.49
C GLY A 80 -6.84 -1.00 13.11
N ASP A 81 -5.86 -0.69 12.28
CA ASP A 81 -6.05 -0.16 10.93
C ASP A 81 -6.45 -1.23 9.91
N SER A 82 -7.51 -1.97 10.23
CA SER A 82 -8.04 -3.06 9.40
C SER A 82 -8.47 -2.61 8.00
N TRP A 83 -8.72 -1.31 7.82
CA TRP A 83 -9.07 -0.71 6.51
C TRP A 83 -7.95 -0.90 5.48
N MET A 84 -6.68 -0.83 5.88
CA MET A 84 -5.56 -0.93 4.95
C MET A 84 -5.33 -2.37 4.49
N VAL A 85 -5.53 -3.34 5.40
CA VAL A 85 -5.49 -4.77 5.06
C VAL A 85 -6.59 -5.10 4.07
N ARG A 86 -7.83 -4.61 4.30
CA ARG A 86 -8.95 -4.79 3.37
C ARG A 86 -8.65 -4.19 1.99
N LEU A 87 -8.05 -2.99 1.94
CA LEU A 87 -7.68 -2.34 0.70
C LEU A 87 -6.59 -3.11 -0.08
N GLN A 88 -5.59 -3.66 0.62
CA GLN A 88 -4.55 -4.48 0.01
C GLN A 88 -5.10 -5.81 -0.53
N MET A 89 -5.99 -6.47 0.21
CA MET A 89 -6.67 -7.68 -0.26
C MET A 89 -7.54 -7.40 -1.49
N ALA A 90 -8.31 -6.32 -1.49
CA ALA A 90 -9.12 -5.90 -2.63
C ALA A 90 -8.24 -5.63 -3.88
N ARG A 91 -7.08 -4.97 -3.73
CA ARG A 91 -6.13 -4.77 -4.83
C ARG A 91 -5.57 -6.08 -5.38
N ARG A 92 -5.22 -7.02 -4.49
CA ARG A 92 -4.71 -8.34 -4.89
C ARG A 92 -5.77 -9.11 -5.67
N GLU A 93 -7.01 -9.11 -5.20
CA GLU A 93 -8.13 -9.77 -5.89
C GLU A 93 -8.39 -9.14 -7.26
N ALA A 94 -8.41 -7.80 -7.35
CA ALA A 94 -8.55 -7.09 -8.62
C ALA A 94 -7.42 -7.45 -9.59
N PHE A 95 -6.17 -7.54 -9.11
CA PHE A 95 -5.03 -7.92 -9.94
C PHE A 95 -5.13 -9.37 -10.43
N VAL A 96 -5.56 -10.31 -9.57
CA VAL A 96 -5.81 -11.70 -9.94
C VAL A 96 -6.93 -11.81 -10.96
N GLN A 97 -8.00 -11.03 -10.81
CA GLN A 97 -9.09 -10.95 -11.79
C GLN A 97 -8.61 -10.40 -13.13
N GLU A 98 -7.82 -9.32 -13.15
CA GLU A 98 -7.23 -8.79 -14.39
C GLU A 98 -6.34 -9.83 -15.08
N GLN A 99 -5.46 -10.51 -14.33
CA GLN A 99 -4.61 -11.58 -14.88
C GLN A 99 -5.44 -12.74 -15.46
N ARG A 100 -6.53 -13.10 -14.79
CA ARG A 100 -7.46 -14.13 -15.28
C ARG A 100 -8.18 -13.68 -16.56
N GLN A 101 -8.64 -12.43 -16.61
CA GLN A 101 -9.24 -11.87 -17.81
C GLN A 101 -8.25 -11.77 -18.98
N ILE A 102 -6.99 -11.39 -18.72
CA ILE A 102 -5.92 -11.37 -19.72
C ILE A 102 -5.67 -12.79 -20.27
N LYS A 103 -5.68 -13.80 -19.41
CA LYS A 103 -5.51 -15.20 -19.79
C LYS A 103 -6.70 -15.74 -20.60
N GLU A 104 -7.93 -15.35 -20.25
CA GLU A 104 -9.15 -15.85 -20.89
C GLU A 104 -9.55 -15.08 -22.17
N GLN A 105 -9.27 -13.77 -22.24
CA GLN A 105 -9.74 -12.89 -23.33
C GLN A 105 -8.61 -12.38 -24.24
N GLY A 106 -7.35 -12.65 -23.89
CA GLY A 106 -6.16 -12.22 -24.61
C GLY A 106 -5.66 -10.83 -24.20
N PHE A 107 -4.34 -10.71 -24.03
CA PHE A 107 -3.65 -9.49 -23.55
C PHE A 107 -4.08 -8.22 -24.27
N TRP A 108 -4.10 -8.24 -25.61
CA TRP A 108 -4.42 -7.07 -26.42
C TRP A 108 -5.85 -6.57 -26.25
N LYS A 109 -6.81 -7.46 -26.03
CA LYS A 109 -8.22 -7.09 -25.89
C LYS A 109 -8.50 -6.37 -24.57
N VAL A 110 -7.83 -6.79 -23.50
CA VAL A 110 -7.99 -6.21 -22.15
C VAL A 110 -7.14 -4.95 -21.98
N MET A 111 -5.93 -4.91 -22.54
CA MET A 111 -4.98 -3.82 -22.31
C MET A 111 -5.14 -2.62 -23.27
N TRP A 112 -5.79 -2.77 -24.42
CA TRP A 112 -5.91 -1.71 -25.43
C TRP A 112 -6.43 -0.36 -24.88
N PRO A 113 -7.48 -0.32 -24.04
CA PRO A 113 -7.96 0.94 -23.46
C PRO A 113 -6.90 1.63 -22.58
N LYS A 114 -6.12 0.85 -21.82
CA LYS A 114 -5.04 1.38 -20.95
C LYS A 114 -3.89 1.95 -21.79
N VAL A 115 -3.53 1.29 -22.90
CA VAL A 115 -2.49 1.76 -23.83
C VAL A 115 -2.91 3.05 -24.51
N LEU A 116 -4.16 3.14 -24.98
CA LEU A 116 -4.71 4.35 -25.58
C LEU A 116 -4.68 5.54 -24.61
N LEU A 117 -5.10 5.31 -23.36
CA LEU A 117 -5.12 6.34 -22.32
C LEU A 117 -3.70 6.83 -21.98
N MET A 118 -2.73 5.93 -21.92
CA MET A 118 -1.31 6.28 -21.73
C MET A 118 -0.79 7.12 -22.90
N ALA A 119 -1.13 6.76 -24.14
CA ALA A 119 -0.72 7.51 -25.33
C ALA A 119 -1.29 8.94 -25.33
N ILE A 120 -2.57 9.11 -24.94
CA ILE A 120 -3.20 10.42 -24.78
C ILE A 120 -2.50 11.23 -23.70
N MET A 121 -2.20 10.62 -22.55
CA MET A 121 -1.51 11.28 -21.45
C MET A 121 -0.11 11.78 -21.87
N ILE A 122 0.66 10.95 -22.58
CA ILE A 122 1.97 11.34 -23.13
C ILE A 122 1.80 12.49 -24.14
N GLY A 123 0.82 12.40 -25.04
CA GLY A 123 0.53 13.46 -26.01
C GLY A 123 0.20 14.80 -25.34
N LEU A 124 -0.60 14.78 -24.28
CA LEU A 124 -0.92 15.97 -23.47
C LEU A 124 0.33 16.56 -22.80
N TRP A 125 1.21 15.71 -22.26
CA TRP A 125 2.47 16.17 -21.66
C TRP A 125 3.39 16.83 -22.68
N VAL A 126 3.52 16.25 -23.87
CA VAL A 126 4.30 16.83 -24.97
C VAL A 126 3.69 18.17 -25.40
N LEU A 127 2.37 18.24 -25.56
CA LEU A 127 1.66 19.47 -25.89
C LEU A 127 1.90 20.57 -24.84
N LEU A 128 1.84 20.20 -23.56
CA LEU A 128 2.07 21.11 -22.45
C LEU A 128 3.52 21.63 -22.42
N LEU A 129 4.50 20.78 -22.74
CA LEU A 129 5.90 21.21 -22.88
C LEU A 129 6.10 22.17 -24.05
N VAL A 130 5.47 21.89 -25.20
CA VAL A 130 5.51 22.78 -26.39
C VAL A 130 4.80 24.11 -26.12
N TRP A 131 3.82 24.15 -25.22
CA TRP A 131 3.11 25.39 -24.89
C TRP A 131 3.87 26.26 -23.88
N ILE A 132 4.75 25.65 -23.07
CA ILE A 132 5.56 26.33 -22.06
C ILE A 132 6.89 26.86 -22.62
N PHE A 133 7.44 26.22 -23.65
CA PHE A 133 8.67 26.63 -24.35
C PHE A 133 8.39 27.40 -25.64
#